data_AF-A0A8J5P005-F1
#
_entry.id   AF-A0A8J5P005-F1
#
_cell.length_a   1.000
_cell.length_b   1.000
_cell.length_c   1.000
_cell.angle_alpha   90.00
_cell.angle_beta   90.00
_cell.angle_gamma   90.00
#
_symmetry.space_group_name_H-M   'P 1'
#
loop_
_entity.id
_entity.type
_entity.pdbx_description
1 polymer ?
#
loop_
_entity_poly.entity_id
_entity_poly.type
_entity_poly.pdbx_seq_one_letter_code
_entity_poly.pdbx_strand_id
1 'polypeptide(L)'
;MGEQNKTHYSNAPPALFRWPWIIELCNQISKELRSNIDWIGITPPSSRPTKLLDYACGDGVASRALAPFMSTVRGMDIASGMVEQYNKMALKAGYTSIKMRAIQGDLIDPELTPSPEINTPGFFDFDVVVMCMALHHIEDPDKMILQLSKRLRPGGILLIIDWVASSAGSSAQTGNRTLGAISRMGFQENELKSSYDRAGLEDWSWKLTSAPSQVPREIGDHKRANMKPQVLLAAGLATVAIADQWPMAKEKCGRLGPMEWDPNDLPPDVDVMQIRMCADHPMGAGNYWGWGEYLPDWFPRNPFADMAIDWLWWP
;
A
#
# COMPACT_ATOMS: atom_id res chain seq x y z
N MET A 1 6.55 -5.09 -15.96
CA MET A 1 6.93 -3.65 -15.89
C MET A 1 7.99 -3.30 -14.82
N GLY A 2 8.04 -4.01 -13.69
CA GLY A 2 8.95 -3.72 -12.55
C GLY A 2 10.44 -3.56 -12.92
N GLU A 3 11.03 -4.49 -13.68
CA GLU A 3 12.45 -4.43 -14.06
C GLU A 3 12.80 -3.20 -14.93
N GLN A 4 11.86 -2.75 -15.78
CA GLN A 4 12.03 -1.54 -16.57
C GLN A 4 12.00 -0.29 -15.69
N ASN A 5 11.05 -0.22 -14.73
CA ASN A 5 10.99 0.85 -13.74
C ASN A 5 12.27 0.90 -12.90
N LYS A 6 12.69 -0.26 -12.37
CA LYS A 6 13.93 -0.42 -11.61
C LYS A 6 15.13 0.10 -12.40
N THR A 7 15.31 -0.35 -13.65
CA THR A 7 16.43 0.07 -14.50
C THR A 7 16.39 1.56 -14.81
N HIS A 8 15.22 2.09 -15.17
CA HIS A 8 15.05 3.51 -15.51
C HIS A 8 15.33 4.41 -14.30
N TYR A 9 14.72 4.11 -13.15
CA TYR A 9 14.80 4.95 -11.96
C TYR A 9 16.07 4.73 -11.13
N SER A 10 16.72 3.56 -11.21
CA SER A 10 18.04 3.37 -10.60
C SER A 10 19.10 4.22 -11.29
N ASN A 11 18.93 4.47 -12.59
CA ASN A 11 19.79 5.33 -13.39
C ASN A 11 19.21 6.74 -13.59
N ALA A 12 18.01 7.02 -13.05
CA ALA A 12 17.37 8.31 -13.23
C ALA A 12 18.25 9.35 -12.52
N PRO A 13 18.70 10.39 -13.23
CA PRO A 13 19.61 11.33 -12.65
C PRO A 13 18.87 12.10 -11.54
N PRO A 14 19.54 12.39 -10.41
CA PRO A 14 19.04 13.33 -9.39
C PRO A 14 18.65 14.71 -9.96
N ALA A 15 19.03 14.98 -11.21
CA ALA A 15 18.60 16.13 -11.99
C ALA A 15 17.08 16.17 -12.28
N LEU A 16 16.35 15.04 -12.28
CA LEU A 16 14.89 15.03 -12.47
C LEU A 16 14.21 15.96 -11.44
N PHE A 17 14.57 15.81 -10.16
CA PHE A 17 14.07 16.64 -9.06
C PHE A 17 14.58 18.08 -9.07
N ARG A 18 15.43 18.46 -10.04
CA ARG A 18 15.89 19.84 -10.25
C ARG A 18 15.13 20.55 -11.37
N TRP A 19 14.26 19.85 -12.09
CA TRP A 19 13.46 20.47 -13.13
C TRP A 19 12.44 21.43 -12.49
N PRO A 20 12.31 22.69 -12.97
CA PRO A 20 11.47 23.69 -12.33
C PRO A 20 10.02 23.25 -12.11
N TRP A 21 9.44 22.54 -13.08
CA TRP A 21 8.06 22.06 -12.97
C TRP A 21 7.89 20.90 -11.98
N ILE A 22 8.92 20.04 -11.82
CA ILE A 22 8.94 18.98 -10.79
C ILE A 22 9.03 19.63 -9.40
N ILE A 23 9.90 20.64 -9.24
CA ILE A 23 10.01 21.40 -7.99
C ILE A 23 8.65 22.00 -7.62
N GLU A 24 7.98 22.64 -8.57
CA GLU A 24 6.66 23.24 -8.35
C GLU A 24 5.60 22.19 -7.99
N LEU A 25 5.58 21.05 -8.69
CA LEU A 25 4.69 19.93 -8.37
C LEU A 25 4.94 19.40 -6.96
N CYS A 26 6.20 19.19 -6.57
CA CYS A 26 6.56 18.72 -5.24
C CYS A 26 6.16 19.72 -4.14
N ASN A 27 6.32 21.02 -4.40
CA ASN A 27 5.88 22.08 -3.49
C ASN A 27 4.36 22.09 -3.35
N GLN A 28 3.64 21.95 -4.46
CA GLN A 28 2.18 21.86 -4.48
C GLN A 28 1.70 20.67 -3.65
N ILE A 29 2.21 19.46 -3.93
CA ILE A 29 1.85 18.24 -3.19
C ILE A 29 2.12 18.40 -1.70
N SER A 30 3.30 18.92 -1.34
CA SER A 30 3.67 19.16 0.06
C SER A 30 2.72 20.11 0.77
N LYS A 31 2.30 21.19 0.09
CA LYS A 31 1.35 22.16 0.61
C LYS A 31 -0.03 21.54 0.79
N GLU A 32 -0.50 20.78 -0.18
CA GLU A 32 -1.81 20.13 -0.16
C GLU A 32 -1.89 19.09 0.96
N LEU A 33 -0.87 18.25 1.13
CA LEU A 33 -0.82 17.29 2.23
C LEU A 33 -0.91 17.97 3.60
N ARG A 34 -0.14 19.03 3.82
CA ARG A 34 -0.14 19.76 5.10
C ARG A 34 -1.45 20.51 5.35
N SER A 35 -2.06 21.05 4.30
CA SER A 35 -3.31 21.82 4.42
C SER A 35 -4.54 20.93 4.61
N ASN A 36 -4.41 19.62 4.36
CA ASN A 36 -5.51 18.67 4.40
C ASN A 36 -5.29 17.56 5.45
N ILE A 37 -4.42 17.77 6.45
CA ILE A 37 -4.06 16.75 7.44
C ILE A 37 -5.29 16.15 8.15
N ASP A 38 -6.24 17.00 8.53
CA ASP A 38 -7.49 16.61 9.18
C ASP A 38 -8.41 15.85 8.23
N TRP A 39 -8.47 16.24 6.96
CA TRP A 39 -9.25 15.57 5.93
C TRP A 39 -8.68 14.18 5.59
N ILE A 40 -7.36 14.02 5.63
CA ILE A 40 -6.71 12.70 5.46
C ILE A 40 -7.06 11.80 6.67
N GLY A 41 -7.38 12.37 7.83
CA GLY A 41 -7.61 11.63 9.06
C GLY A 41 -6.33 11.42 9.88
N ILE A 42 -5.27 12.19 9.61
CA ILE A 42 -4.03 12.14 10.39
C ILE A 42 -4.21 13.02 11.63
N THR A 43 -4.48 12.37 12.75
CA THR A 43 -4.53 13.05 14.05
C THR A 43 -3.14 13.08 14.70
N PRO A 44 -2.80 14.14 15.46
CA PRO A 44 -1.59 14.15 16.28
C PRO A 44 -1.50 12.93 17.20
N PRO A 45 -0.30 12.47 17.58
CA PRO A 45 -0.14 11.28 18.40
C PRO A 45 -0.83 11.48 19.76
N SER A 46 -2.01 10.90 19.97
CA SER A 46 -2.79 11.11 21.20
C SER A 46 -2.78 9.92 22.16
N SER A 47 -2.01 8.87 21.90
CA SER A 47 -1.78 7.78 22.87
C SER A 47 -0.68 6.78 22.49
N ARG A 48 -0.35 6.63 21.21
CA ARG A 48 0.70 5.69 20.74
C ARG A 48 1.54 6.27 19.59
N PRO A 49 2.76 5.74 19.36
CA PRO A 49 3.58 6.10 18.21
C PRO A 49 2.89 5.77 16.87
N THR A 50 2.95 6.69 15.91
CA THR A 50 2.36 6.52 14.57
C THR A 50 3.40 6.17 13.50
N LYS A 51 3.04 5.31 12.54
CA LYS A 51 3.92 4.82 11.47
C LYS A 51 3.41 5.20 10.09
N LEU A 52 4.28 5.71 9.23
CA LEU A 52 4.01 5.93 7.81
C LEU A 52 4.90 5.08 6.92
N LEU A 53 4.31 4.46 5.88
CA LEU A 53 5.00 3.88 4.73
C LEU A 53 4.78 4.77 3.51
N ASP A 54 5.86 5.11 2.81
CA ASP A 54 5.85 5.75 1.49
C ASP A 54 6.38 4.73 0.50
N TYR A 55 5.50 4.14 -0.32
CA TYR A 55 5.89 3.14 -1.32
C TYR A 55 6.04 3.79 -2.69
N ALA A 56 7.05 3.36 -3.44
CA ALA A 56 7.59 4.08 -4.61
C ALA A 56 7.96 5.53 -4.22
N CYS A 57 8.73 5.65 -3.14
CA CYS A 57 8.90 6.91 -2.42
C CYS A 57 9.68 7.99 -3.17
N GLY A 58 10.40 7.65 -4.25
CA GLY A 58 11.23 8.60 -4.99
C GLY A 58 12.22 9.31 -4.06
N ASP A 59 12.29 10.65 -4.15
CA ASP A 59 13.12 11.45 -3.24
C ASP A 59 12.46 11.72 -1.87
N GLY A 60 11.22 11.29 -1.62
CA GLY A 60 10.53 11.38 -0.33
C GLY A 60 9.72 12.66 -0.08
N VAL A 61 9.10 13.25 -1.12
CA VAL A 61 8.27 14.46 -1.00
C VAL A 61 7.10 14.28 -0.03
N ALA A 62 6.29 13.23 -0.22
CA ALA A 62 5.14 12.94 0.65
C ALA A 62 5.61 12.64 2.08
N SER A 63 6.63 11.79 2.23
CA SER A 63 7.29 11.52 3.51
C SER A 63 7.71 12.79 4.26
N ARG A 64 8.43 13.73 3.62
CA ARG A 64 8.86 14.98 4.28
C ARG A 64 7.70 15.91 4.61
N ALA A 65 6.61 15.89 3.85
CA ALA A 65 5.43 16.68 4.13
C ALA A 65 4.70 16.19 5.40
N LEU A 66 4.64 14.87 5.59
CA LEU A 66 3.89 14.21 6.66
C LEU A 66 4.73 13.83 7.89
N ALA A 67 6.06 13.80 7.77
CA ALA A 67 6.98 13.45 8.87
C ALA A 67 6.77 14.22 10.19
N PRO A 68 6.35 15.51 10.21
CA PRO A 68 6.02 16.21 11.46
C PRO A 68 4.86 15.60 12.26
N PHE A 69 3.96 14.85 11.62
CA PHE A 69 2.77 14.26 12.23
C PHE A 69 2.92 12.78 12.55
N MET A 70 4.00 12.15 12.10
CA MET A 70 4.26 10.73 12.25
C MET A 70 5.35 10.49 13.28
N SER A 71 5.31 9.41 14.06
CA SER A 71 6.45 9.04 14.92
C SER A 71 7.60 8.47 14.11
N THR A 72 7.30 7.59 13.16
CA THR A 72 8.27 6.88 12.32
C THR A 72 7.82 6.90 10.86
N VAL A 73 8.76 7.18 9.95
CA VAL A 73 8.53 7.20 8.51
C VAL A 73 9.47 6.19 7.83
N ARG A 74 8.91 5.34 6.98
CA ARG A 74 9.66 4.38 6.16
C ARG A 74 9.34 4.61 4.70
N GLY A 75 10.38 4.72 3.87
CA GLY A 75 10.26 4.70 2.42
C GLY A 75 10.58 3.31 1.87
N MET A 76 9.99 2.97 0.74
CA MET A 76 10.35 1.81 -0.06
C MET A 76 10.33 2.20 -1.53
N ASP A 77 11.39 1.87 -2.24
CA ASP A 77 11.46 2.08 -3.68
C ASP A 77 12.20 0.91 -4.34
N ILE A 78 11.76 0.51 -5.53
CA ILE A 78 12.41 -0.55 -6.29
C ILE A 78 13.80 -0.12 -6.77
N ALA A 79 14.00 1.19 -6.98
CA ALA A 79 15.24 1.77 -7.47
C ALA A 79 16.17 2.22 -6.32
N SER A 80 17.36 1.62 -6.24
CA SER A 80 18.36 1.99 -5.23
C SER A 80 18.78 3.46 -5.31
N GLY A 81 18.88 4.03 -6.52
CA GLY A 81 19.18 5.44 -6.71
C GLY A 81 18.13 6.38 -6.08
N MET A 82 16.85 5.98 -6.07
CA MET A 82 15.79 6.73 -5.38
C MET A 82 15.92 6.61 -3.86
N VAL A 83 16.21 5.41 -3.36
CA VAL A 83 16.47 5.17 -1.93
C VAL A 83 17.63 6.04 -1.42
N GLU A 84 18.71 6.15 -2.19
CA GLU A 84 19.83 7.03 -1.86
C GLU A 84 19.42 8.51 -1.82
N GLN A 85 18.66 8.99 -2.82
CA GLN A 85 18.15 10.36 -2.82
C GLN A 85 17.20 10.63 -1.65
N TYR A 86 16.28 9.71 -1.38
CA TYR A 86 15.37 9.77 -0.24
C TYR A 86 16.14 9.98 1.07
N ASN A 87 17.09 9.10 1.36
CA ASN A 87 17.86 9.13 2.60
C ASN A 87 18.70 10.40 2.72
N LYS A 88 19.27 10.87 1.60
CA LYS A 88 19.98 12.16 1.54
C LYS A 88 19.05 13.34 1.84
N MET A 89 17.84 13.34 1.30
CA MET A 89 16.86 14.41 1.52
C MET A 89 16.25 14.38 2.93
N ALA A 90 16.05 13.20 3.50
CA ALA A 90 15.66 13.05 4.91
C ALA A 90 16.71 13.69 5.83
N LEU A 91 17.99 13.36 5.63
CA LEU A 91 19.09 13.95 6.40
C LEU A 91 19.20 15.47 6.20
N LYS A 92 19.07 15.94 4.96
CA LYS A 92 19.08 17.39 4.65
C LYS A 92 17.92 18.14 5.32
N ALA A 93 16.78 17.48 5.51
CA ALA A 93 15.63 18.01 6.23
C ALA A 93 15.75 17.91 7.77
N GLY A 94 16.87 17.38 8.29
CA GLY A 94 17.14 17.28 9.72
C GLY A 94 16.60 16.01 10.40
N TYR A 95 16.17 15.00 9.62
CA TYR A 95 15.69 13.73 10.17
C TYR A 95 16.80 12.70 10.32
N THR A 96 16.82 11.99 11.45
CA THR A 96 17.68 10.83 11.66
C THR A 96 17.13 9.61 10.94
N SER A 97 17.97 8.61 10.68
CA SER A 97 17.55 7.33 10.07
C SER A 97 16.54 6.55 10.92
N ILE A 98 16.55 6.77 12.25
CA ILE A 98 15.53 6.23 13.16
C ILE A 98 14.16 6.79 12.80
N LYS A 99 14.09 8.12 12.62
CA LYS A 99 12.88 8.87 12.31
C LYS A 99 12.38 8.60 10.89
N MET A 100 13.27 8.70 9.90
CA MET A 100 12.92 8.66 8.48
C MET A 100 14.05 8.01 7.68
N ARG A 101 13.76 6.90 7.02
CA ARG A 101 14.68 6.21 6.10
C ARG A 101 13.92 5.42 5.06
N ALA A 102 14.54 5.18 3.91
CA ALA A 102 14.04 4.28 2.88
C ALA A 102 14.92 3.04 2.73
N ILE A 103 14.31 1.96 2.24
CA ILE A 103 14.97 0.72 1.82
C ILE A 103 14.65 0.43 0.36
N GLN A 104 15.50 -0.36 -0.29
CA GLN A 104 15.16 -0.95 -1.58
C GLN A 104 14.18 -2.11 -1.38
N GLY A 105 13.15 -2.21 -2.22
CA GLY A 105 12.23 -3.35 -2.19
C GLY A 105 11.05 -3.19 -3.16
N ASP A 106 10.40 -4.32 -3.43
CA ASP A 106 9.18 -4.40 -4.23
C ASP A 106 8.17 -5.32 -3.54
N LEU A 107 6.93 -4.86 -3.40
CA LEU A 107 5.82 -5.62 -2.83
C LEU A 107 5.13 -6.52 -3.86
N ILE A 108 5.32 -6.27 -5.16
CA ILE A 108 4.73 -7.09 -6.23
C ILE A 108 5.61 -8.29 -6.55
N ASP A 109 6.92 -8.08 -6.63
CA ASP A 109 7.92 -9.10 -6.91
C ASP A 109 9.12 -8.96 -5.96
N PRO A 110 9.01 -9.49 -4.71
CA PRO A 110 10.07 -9.38 -3.70
C PRO A 110 11.41 -10.00 -4.14
N GLU A 111 11.38 -11.03 -5.00
CA GLU A 111 12.57 -11.70 -5.52
C GLU A 111 13.37 -10.81 -6.47
N LEU A 112 12.72 -9.84 -7.12
CA LEU A 112 13.37 -8.88 -8.01
C LEU A 112 14.29 -7.91 -7.24
N THR A 113 13.93 -7.61 -5.99
CA THR A 113 14.70 -6.75 -5.09
C THR A 113 14.65 -7.30 -3.67
N PRO A 114 15.39 -8.40 -3.40
CA PRO A 114 15.36 -9.06 -2.10
C PRO A 114 15.78 -8.08 -1.01
N SER A 115 14.91 -7.92 -0.02
CA SER A 115 15.11 -6.98 1.06
C SER A 115 14.79 -7.66 2.38
N PRO A 116 15.78 -7.88 3.27
CA PRO A 116 15.57 -8.62 4.51
C PRO A 116 14.59 -7.88 5.44
N GLU A 117 14.39 -6.57 5.23
CA GLU A 117 13.54 -5.74 6.07
C GLU A 117 12.06 -5.74 5.64
N ILE A 118 11.73 -6.10 4.39
CA ILE A 118 10.37 -5.98 3.85
C ILE A 118 9.34 -6.83 4.59
N ASN A 119 9.81 -7.95 5.15
CA ASN A 119 9.03 -8.86 5.96
C ASN A 119 9.44 -8.77 7.45
N THR A 120 9.92 -7.60 7.92
CA THR A 120 10.20 -7.29 9.34
C THR A 120 9.03 -6.53 10.00
N PRO A 121 8.76 -6.59 11.33
CA PRO A 121 7.59 -5.92 11.91
C PRO A 121 7.66 -4.39 11.76
N GLY A 122 8.86 -3.88 11.46
CA GLY A 122 9.08 -2.49 11.06
C GLY A 122 8.28 -2.07 9.82
N PHE A 123 7.94 -3.01 8.93
CA PHE A 123 7.27 -2.79 7.65
C PHE A 123 5.82 -3.31 7.58
N PHE A 124 5.14 -3.38 8.72
CA PHE A 124 3.69 -3.65 8.85
C PHE A 124 3.04 -2.68 9.84
N ASP A 125 1.73 -2.81 10.06
CA ASP A 125 0.96 -2.01 11.03
C ASP A 125 1.09 -0.50 10.85
N PHE A 126 1.12 -0.04 9.60
CA PHE A 126 1.20 1.37 9.29
C PHE A 126 -0.13 2.08 9.55
N ASP A 127 -0.04 3.28 10.15
CA ASP A 127 -1.16 4.20 10.29
C ASP A 127 -1.54 4.83 8.97
N VAL A 128 -0.53 5.12 8.14
CA VAL A 128 -0.69 5.69 6.82
C VAL A 128 0.25 4.97 5.87
N VAL A 129 -0.28 4.48 4.76
CA VAL A 129 0.50 4.10 3.58
C VAL A 129 0.22 5.14 2.51
N VAL A 130 1.25 5.74 1.94
CA VAL A 130 1.14 6.68 0.84
C VAL A 130 1.86 6.14 -0.38
N MET A 131 1.27 6.34 -1.56
CA MET A 131 1.96 6.21 -2.83
C MET A 131 1.73 7.49 -3.62
N CYS A 132 2.82 8.18 -3.96
CA CYS A 132 2.77 9.52 -4.53
C CYS A 132 3.41 9.56 -5.91
N MET A 133 2.64 9.95 -6.93
CA MET A 133 3.05 10.07 -8.33
C MET A 133 3.66 8.78 -8.91
N ALA A 134 3.12 7.62 -8.53
CA ALA A 134 3.70 6.34 -8.93
C ALA A 134 2.71 5.27 -9.38
N LEU A 135 1.43 5.33 -8.97
CA LEU A 135 0.47 4.26 -9.28
C LEU A 135 0.22 4.15 -10.79
N HIS A 136 0.32 5.27 -11.54
CA HIS A 136 0.24 5.28 -13.00
C HIS A 136 1.43 4.61 -13.73
N HIS A 137 2.48 4.21 -13.01
CA HIS A 137 3.58 3.38 -13.52
C HIS A 137 3.39 1.90 -13.21
N ILE A 138 2.34 1.53 -12.49
CA ILE A 138 2.05 0.15 -12.08
C ILE A 138 1.18 -0.52 -13.15
N GLU A 139 1.56 -1.73 -13.53
CA GLU A 139 0.86 -2.53 -14.54
C GLU A 139 -0.52 -2.97 -14.04
N ASP A 140 -0.59 -3.45 -12.80
CA ASP A 140 -1.81 -3.87 -12.10
C ASP A 140 -2.00 -3.06 -10.81
N PRO A 141 -2.72 -1.92 -10.87
CA PRO A 141 -2.99 -1.10 -9.69
C PRO A 141 -3.87 -1.79 -8.65
N ASP A 142 -4.74 -2.72 -9.05
CA ASP A 142 -5.60 -3.44 -8.11
C ASP A 142 -4.77 -4.33 -7.21
N LYS A 143 -3.87 -5.12 -7.81
CA LYS A 143 -2.92 -5.95 -7.07
C LYS A 143 -2.04 -5.08 -6.17
N MET A 144 -1.61 -3.92 -6.63
CA MET A 144 -0.79 -3.01 -5.83
C MET A 144 -1.56 -2.42 -4.65
N ILE A 145 -2.77 -1.89 -4.86
CA ILE A 145 -3.63 -1.37 -3.79
C ILE A 145 -3.89 -2.46 -2.75
N LEU A 146 -4.16 -3.69 -3.20
CA LEU A 146 -4.29 -4.84 -2.30
C LEU A 146 -3.00 -5.08 -1.49
N GLN A 147 -1.82 -5.09 -2.11
CA GLN A 147 -0.55 -5.28 -1.38
C GLN A 147 -0.25 -4.15 -0.39
N LEU A 148 -0.58 -2.90 -0.73
CA LEU A 148 -0.43 -1.77 0.18
C LEU A 148 -1.41 -1.86 1.36
N SER A 149 -2.64 -2.31 1.12
CA SER A 149 -3.64 -2.48 2.18
C SER A 149 -3.19 -3.49 3.25
N LYS A 150 -2.48 -4.55 2.85
CA LYS A 150 -1.87 -5.54 3.76
C LYS A 150 -0.80 -4.97 4.69
N ARG A 151 -0.27 -3.78 4.39
CA ARG A 151 0.73 -3.10 5.24
C ARG A 151 0.09 -2.21 6.29
N LEU A 152 -1.21 -1.93 6.18
CA LEU A 152 -1.96 -1.13 7.14
C LEU A 152 -2.34 -1.96 8.37
N ARG A 153 -2.37 -1.27 9.52
CA ARG A 153 -3.10 -1.78 10.69
C ARG A 153 -4.62 -1.61 10.49
N PRO A 154 -5.48 -2.21 11.34
CA PRO A 154 -6.89 -1.85 11.37
C PRO A 154 -7.07 -0.36 11.72
N GLY A 155 -7.92 0.32 10.97
CA GLY A 155 -8.14 1.77 10.97
C GLY A 155 -6.98 2.58 10.36
N GLY A 156 -6.06 1.95 9.63
CA GLY A 156 -5.02 2.64 8.88
C GLY A 156 -5.54 3.19 7.55
N ILE A 157 -4.85 4.20 7.01
CA ILE A 157 -5.26 4.94 5.80
C ILE A 157 -4.36 4.61 4.61
N LEU A 158 -4.93 4.22 3.48
CA LEU A 158 -4.22 4.21 2.19
C LEU A 158 -4.46 5.53 1.46
N LEU A 159 -3.38 6.30 1.25
CA LEU A 159 -3.39 7.57 0.52
C LEU A 159 -2.73 7.42 -0.86
N ILE A 160 -3.53 7.54 -1.93
CA ILE A 160 -3.00 7.60 -3.30
C ILE A 160 -3.01 9.04 -3.79
N ILE A 161 -1.86 9.47 -4.32
CA ILE A 161 -1.64 10.81 -4.88
C ILE A 161 -1.21 10.66 -6.33
N ASP A 162 -2.11 10.91 -7.28
CA ASP A 162 -1.80 10.66 -8.69
C ASP A 162 -2.61 11.55 -9.65
N TRP A 163 -2.37 11.41 -10.95
CA TRP A 163 -3.06 12.14 -12.01
C TRP A 163 -4.52 11.72 -12.14
N VAL A 164 -5.38 12.71 -12.37
CA VAL A 164 -6.78 12.46 -12.76
C VAL A 164 -6.91 12.27 -14.27
N ALA A 165 -7.61 11.22 -14.68
CA ALA A 165 -7.90 10.96 -16.09
C ALA A 165 -8.86 12.00 -16.65
N SER A 166 -8.62 12.44 -17.90
CA SER A 166 -9.59 13.26 -18.63
C SER A 166 -10.77 12.40 -19.07
N SER A 167 -11.98 12.97 -19.05
CA SER A 167 -13.21 12.31 -19.51
C SER A 167 -13.19 11.83 -20.98
N ALA A 168 -12.20 12.26 -21.77
CA ALA A 168 -11.96 11.77 -23.12
C ALA A 168 -10.99 10.56 -23.11
N GLY A 169 -11.54 9.37 -22.87
CA GLY A 169 -10.93 8.09 -23.25
C GLY A 169 -10.04 7.45 -22.19
N SER A 170 -10.62 6.49 -21.46
CA SER A 170 -9.90 5.38 -20.82
C SER A 170 -9.28 4.49 -21.91
N SER A 171 -8.10 4.84 -22.39
CA SER A 171 -7.29 3.92 -23.19
C SER A 171 -5.96 3.76 -22.49
N ALA A 172 -5.71 2.56 -21.94
CA ALA A 172 -4.36 2.06 -21.76
C ALA A 172 -3.66 2.19 -23.11
N GLN A 173 -2.84 3.23 -23.29
CA GLN A 173 -2.07 3.38 -24.50
C GLN A 173 -0.80 2.56 -24.34
N THR A 174 -0.84 1.33 -24.82
CA THR A 174 0.35 0.54 -25.15
C THR A 174 0.99 1.17 -26.40
N GLY A 175 1.69 2.30 -26.22
CA GLY A 175 2.39 2.98 -27.29
C GLY A 175 3.73 3.47 -26.80
N ASN A 176 4.82 3.00 -27.44
CA ASN A 176 6.19 3.42 -27.23
C ASN A 176 6.30 4.95 -27.16
N ARG A 177 6.34 5.51 -25.94
CA ARG A 177 6.72 6.89 -25.70
C ARG A 177 8.06 6.91 -25.00
N THR A 178 8.93 7.77 -25.49
CA THR A 178 10.35 7.97 -25.17
C THR A 178 10.62 8.56 -23.77
N LEU A 179 9.67 8.46 -22.84
CA LEU A 179 9.81 8.81 -21.43
C LEU A 179 9.36 7.57 -20.65
N GLY A 180 10.29 6.93 -19.93
CA GLY A 180 10.15 5.58 -19.38
C GLY A 180 8.79 5.26 -18.71
N ALA A 181 8.30 4.07 -19.01
CA ALA A 181 7.38 3.24 -18.22
C ALA A 181 6.13 3.89 -17.59
N ILE A 182 5.43 4.76 -18.32
CA ILE A 182 4.05 5.16 -17.96
C ILE A 182 3.08 4.07 -18.42
N SER A 183 2.36 3.42 -17.49
CA SER A 183 1.36 2.38 -17.82
C SER A 183 0.02 3.00 -18.22
N ARG A 184 -0.32 4.17 -17.65
CA ARG A 184 -1.59 4.87 -17.84
C ARG A 184 -1.48 6.38 -17.60
N MET A 185 -2.49 7.12 -18.06
CA MET A 185 -2.49 8.59 -18.07
C MET A 185 -3.37 9.23 -16.98
N GLY A 186 -3.48 8.55 -15.82
CA GLY A 186 -4.29 8.95 -14.66
C GLY A 186 -5.46 8.03 -14.38
N PHE A 187 -6.25 8.38 -13.36
CA PHE A 187 -7.35 7.57 -12.83
C PHE A 187 -8.68 8.33 -12.80
N GLN A 188 -9.78 7.60 -12.97
CA GLN A 188 -11.12 8.09 -12.65
C GLN A 188 -11.48 7.74 -11.20
N GLU A 189 -12.37 8.52 -10.59
CA GLU A 189 -12.78 8.32 -9.19
C GLU A 189 -13.43 6.96 -8.95
N ASN A 190 -14.36 6.57 -9.82
CA ASN A 190 -15.05 5.28 -9.73
C ASN A 190 -14.10 4.07 -9.89
N GLU A 191 -13.08 4.19 -10.75
CA GLU A 191 -12.06 3.16 -10.96
C GLU A 191 -11.27 2.94 -9.67
N LEU A 192 -10.67 3.98 -9.11
CA LEU A 192 -9.90 3.87 -7.87
C LEU A 192 -10.76 3.46 -6.68
N LYS A 193 -11.99 4.01 -6.56
CA LYS A 193 -12.92 3.58 -5.52
C LYS A 193 -13.17 2.06 -5.60
N SER A 194 -13.41 1.54 -6.79
CA SER A 194 -13.67 0.10 -6.99
C SER A 194 -12.44 -0.74 -6.60
N SER A 195 -11.23 -0.24 -6.89
CA SER A 195 -9.98 -0.89 -6.46
C SER A 195 -9.83 -0.89 -4.93
N TYR A 196 -10.20 0.20 -4.26
CA TYR A 196 -10.21 0.30 -2.79
C TYR A 196 -11.22 -0.66 -2.17
N ASP A 197 -12.45 -0.70 -2.70
CA ASP A 197 -13.50 -1.62 -2.25
C ASP A 197 -13.03 -3.09 -2.37
N ARG A 198 -12.38 -3.46 -3.50
CA ARG A 198 -11.80 -4.81 -3.71
C ARG A 198 -10.66 -5.14 -2.74
N ALA A 199 -9.97 -4.14 -2.21
CA ALA A 199 -8.90 -4.30 -1.24
C ALA A 199 -9.39 -4.27 0.22
N GLY A 200 -10.71 -4.20 0.46
CA GLY A 200 -11.27 -4.13 1.81
C GLY A 200 -11.04 -2.79 2.50
N LEU A 201 -10.85 -1.71 1.72
CA LEU A 201 -10.74 -0.35 2.23
C LEU A 201 -12.13 0.31 2.18
N GLU A 202 -12.57 0.86 3.31
CA GLU A 202 -13.84 1.56 3.47
C GLU A 202 -13.63 3.07 3.64
N ASP A 203 -14.69 3.82 3.96
CA ASP A 203 -14.64 5.27 4.20
C ASP A 203 -13.95 6.07 3.07
N TRP A 204 -14.27 5.70 1.83
CA TRP A 204 -13.73 6.30 0.62
C TRP A 204 -13.89 7.83 0.58
N SER A 205 -12.82 8.52 0.23
CA SER A 205 -12.80 9.96 0.03
C SER A 205 -11.91 10.35 -1.14
N TRP A 206 -12.38 11.29 -1.97
CA TRP A 206 -11.71 11.78 -3.16
C TRP A 206 -11.61 13.30 -3.13
N LYS A 207 -10.42 13.84 -3.37
CA LYS A 207 -10.18 15.29 -3.35
C LYS A 207 -9.20 15.75 -4.40
N LEU A 208 -9.61 16.71 -5.19
CA LEU A 208 -8.74 17.40 -6.14
C LEU A 208 -7.89 18.44 -5.41
N THR A 209 -6.66 18.63 -5.87
CA THR A 209 -5.80 19.73 -5.42
C THR A 209 -6.46 21.10 -5.63
N SER A 210 -6.14 22.06 -4.77
CA SER A 210 -6.76 23.40 -4.77
C SER A 210 -6.53 24.20 -6.05
N ALA A 211 -5.48 23.84 -6.79
CA ALA A 211 -5.17 24.40 -8.09
C ALA A 211 -4.68 23.30 -9.04
N PRO A 212 -4.84 23.45 -10.36
CA PRO A 212 -4.23 22.53 -11.30
C PRO A 212 -2.70 22.61 -11.32
N SER A 213 -2.04 21.47 -11.53
CA SER A 213 -0.58 21.37 -11.60
C SER A 213 -0.03 21.95 -12.90
N GLN A 214 1.12 22.63 -12.81
CA GLN A 214 1.81 23.21 -13.94
C GLN A 214 2.74 22.17 -14.58
N VAL A 215 2.26 21.50 -15.63
CA VAL A 215 3.05 20.53 -16.39
C VAL A 215 3.43 21.15 -17.76
N PRO A 216 4.70 21.06 -18.20
CA PRO A 216 5.13 21.60 -19.49
C PRO A 216 4.35 20.99 -20.66
N ARG A 217 4.06 21.82 -21.68
CA ARG A 217 3.33 21.42 -22.90
C ARG A 217 4.05 20.39 -23.78
N GLU A 218 5.33 20.15 -23.53
CA GLU A 218 6.14 19.15 -24.25
C GLU A 218 6.00 17.75 -23.61
N ILE A 219 5.63 17.69 -22.33
CA ILE A 219 5.37 16.45 -21.58
C ILE A 219 3.86 16.15 -21.57
N GLY A 220 3.04 17.19 -21.51
CA GLY A 220 1.60 17.09 -21.79
C GLY A 220 1.35 16.90 -23.28
N ASP A 221 0.65 15.84 -23.66
CA ASP A 221 0.27 15.53 -25.05
C ASP A 221 -0.03 16.79 -25.90
N HIS A 222 0.56 16.95 -27.10
CA HIS A 222 0.37 18.15 -27.95
C HIS A 222 -1.12 18.45 -28.28
N LYS A 223 -2.03 17.48 -28.07
CA LYS A 223 -3.49 17.64 -28.16
C LYS A 223 -4.13 18.31 -26.93
N ARG A 224 -3.34 18.64 -25.90
CA ARG A 224 -3.79 19.10 -24.57
C ARG A 224 -3.23 20.48 -24.19
N ALA A 225 -3.04 21.38 -25.15
CA ALA A 225 -2.61 22.76 -24.90
C ALA A 225 -3.52 23.54 -23.90
N ASN A 226 -4.72 23.03 -23.59
CA ASN A 226 -5.71 23.60 -22.68
C ASN A 226 -6.10 22.72 -21.46
N MET A 227 -5.42 21.58 -21.23
CA MET A 227 -5.79 20.66 -20.14
C MET A 227 -4.81 20.82 -18.97
N LYS A 228 -5.32 21.20 -17.80
CA LYS A 228 -4.50 21.38 -16.61
C LYS A 228 -4.58 20.11 -15.76
N PRO A 229 -3.52 19.30 -15.67
CA PRO A 229 -3.55 18.06 -14.89
C PRO A 229 -3.78 18.39 -13.42
N GLN A 230 -4.63 17.61 -12.75
CA GLN A 230 -4.90 17.76 -11.33
C GLN A 230 -4.35 16.55 -10.60
N VAL A 231 -3.66 16.82 -9.50
CA VAL A 231 -3.29 15.79 -8.55
C VAL A 231 -4.50 15.52 -7.66
N LEU A 232 -4.72 14.23 -7.40
CA LEU A 232 -5.72 13.70 -6.49
C LEU A 232 -5.12 13.44 -5.12
N LEU A 233 -5.93 13.52 -4.08
CA LEU A 233 -5.79 12.78 -2.83
C LEU A 233 -6.96 11.79 -2.72
N ALA A 234 -6.68 10.49 -2.68
CA ALA A 234 -7.68 9.46 -2.40
C ALA A 234 -7.33 8.75 -1.10
N ALA A 235 -8.28 8.70 -0.16
CA ALA A 235 -8.10 8.07 1.15
C ALA A 235 -9.19 7.03 1.41
N GLY A 236 -8.83 5.95 2.11
CA GLY A 236 -9.74 4.90 2.57
C GLY A 236 -9.15 4.18 3.78
N LEU A 237 -10.02 3.73 4.68
CA LEU A 237 -9.69 3.11 5.95
C LEU A 237 -9.72 1.58 5.84
N ALA A 238 -8.67 0.90 6.31
CA ALA A 238 -8.66 -0.56 6.42
C ALA A 238 -9.51 -0.99 7.63
N THR A 239 -10.65 -1.63 7.46
CA THR A 239 -11.52 -2.04 8.59
C THR A 239 -11.07 -3.34 9.25
N VAL A 240 -10.25 -4.14 8.57
CA VAL A 240 -9.64 -5.38 9.09
C VAL A 240 -8.17 -5.40 8.66
N ALA A 241 -7.25 -5.71 9.57
CA ALA A 241 -5.91 -6.10 9.15
C ALA A 241 -6.09 -7.36 8.34
N ILE A 242 -5.66 -7.36 7.08
CA ILE A 242 -5.49 -8.61 6.34
C ILE A 242 -4.32 -9.30 7.05
N ALA A 243 -4.62 -9.98 8.16
CA ALA A 243 -3.70 -10.57 9.13
C ALA A 243 -2.91 -11.74 8.55
N ASP A 244 -3.34 -12.22 7.39
CA ASP A 244 -2.67 -13.28 6.66
C ASP A 244 -1.46 -12.69 5.93
N GLN A 245 -0.26 -12.85 6.52
CA GLN A 245 1.02 -13.19 5.85
C GLN A 245 2.25 -12.63 6.57
N TRP A 246 2.37 -12.91 7.86
CA TRP A 246 3.62 -12.72 8.59
C TRP A 246 4.22 -14.09 8.97
N PRO A 247 5.49 -14.40 8.63
CA PRO A 247 6.20 -15.58 9.15
C PRO A 247 6.22 -15.59 10.69
N MET A 248 5.64 -16.61 11.33
CA MET A 248 5.43 -16.66 12.78
C MET A 248 4.35 -15.70 13.31
N ALA A 249 3.34 -15.35 12.51
CA ALA A 249 2.24 -14.52 12.98
C ALA A 249 1.44 -15.29 14.01
N LYS A 250 1.25 -14.71 15.20
CA LYS A 250 0.35 -15.29 16.22
C LYS A 250 -1.03 -14.68 16.08
N GLU A 251 -1.98 -15.47 15.62
CA GLU A 251 -3.38 -15.07 15.53
C GLU A 251 -4.22 -15.88 16.52
N LYS A 252 -5.10 -15.23 17.28
CA LYS A 252 -6.05 -15.94 18.15
C LYS A 252 -7.30 -16.32 17.37
N CYS A 253 -7.44 -17.61 17.06
CA CYS A 253 -8.57 -18.16 16.32
C CYS A 253 -9.65 -18.73 17.26
N GLY A 254 -10.31 -17.89 18.05
CA GLY A 254 -11.41 -18.31 18.93
C GLY A 254 -11.00 -19.46 19.87
N ARG A 255 -11.73 -20.59 19.80
CA ARG A 255 -11.46 -21.81 20.61
C ARG A 255 -10.21 -22.59 20.18
N LEU A 256 -9.67 -22.34 18.98
CA LEU A 256 -8.42 -22.95 18.51
C LEU A 256 -7.20 -22.36 19.22
N GLY A 257 -7.37 -21.24 19.91
CA GLY A 257 -6.29 -20.55 20.57
C GLY A 257 -5.33 -19.89 19.58
N PRO A 258 -4.09 -19.62 20.00
CA PRO A 258 -3.10 -18.98 19.15
C PRO A 258 -2.60 -19.95 18.07
N MET A 259 -2.82 -19.60 16.82
CA MET A 259 -2.24 -20.26 15.66
C MET A 259 -0.99 -19.50 15.23
N GLU A 260 0.02 -20.23 14.74
CA GLU A 260 1.30 -19.72 14.25
C GLU A 260 1.84 -20.69 13.20
N TRP A 261 2.64 -20.19 12.25
CA TRP A 261 3.31 -21.01 11.24
C TRP A 261 4.78 -20.59 11.08
N ASP A 262 5.67 -21.57 10.88
CA ASP A 262 7.09 -21.35 10.60
C ASP A 262 7.38 -21.70 9.13
N PRO A 263 7.93 -20.78 8.31
CA PRO A 263 8.32 -21.07 6.94
C PRO A 263 9.27 -22.26 6.78
N ASN A 264 10.05 -22.57 7.81
CA ASN A 264 11.01 -23.68 7.78
C ASN A 264 10.37 -25.06 8.02
N ASP A 265 9.10 -25.10 8.43
CA ASP A 265 8.36 -26.33 8.76
C ASP A 265 7.23 -26.62 7.74
N LEU A 266 7.23 -25.93 6.59
CA LEU A 266 6.25 -26.14 5.53
C LEU A 266 6.66 -27.28 4.58
N PRO A 267 5.68 -28.07 4.07
CA PRO A 267 5.93 -29.00 2.99
C PRO A 267 6.53 -28.29 1.75
N PRO A 268 7.38 -28.97 0.95
CA PRO A 268 8.09 -28.35 -0.17
C PRO A 268 7.20 -27.75 -1.27
N ASP A 269 5.93 -28.15 -1.32
CA ASP A 269 4.93 -27.80 -2.31
C ASP A 269 3.89 -26.77 -1.82
N VAL A 270 4.02 -26.29 -0.57
CA VAL A 270 3.08 -25.32 0.02
C VAL A 270 3.71 -23.93 0.02
N ASP A 271 3.10 -23.01 -0.73
CA ASP A 271 3.47 -21.59 -0.72
C ASP A 271 2.88 -20.92 0.53
N VAL A 272 3.68 -20.08 1.21
CA VAL A 272 3.27 -19.25 2.34
C VAL A 272 2.04 -18.39 2.05
N MET A 273 1.84 -18.01 0.78
CA MET A 273 0.68 -17.25 0.32
C MET A 273 -0.62 -18.07 0.30
N GLN A 274 -0.51 -19.40 0.36
CA GLN A 274 -1.63 -20.35 0.46
C GLN A 274 -1.98 -20.67 1.91
N ILE A 275 -1.16 -20.26 2.88
CA ILE A 275 -1.47 -20.41 4.30
C ILE A 275 -2.60 -19.47 4.64
N ARG A 276 -3.73 -20.05 5.00
CA ARG A 276 -4.92 -19.36 5.48
C ARG A 276 -5.13 -19.78 6.92
N MET A 277 -5.02 -18.83 7.84
CA MET A 277 -5.02 -19.09 9.29
C MET A 277 -6.43 -19.47 9.78
N CYS A 278 -7.15 -18.54 10.42
CA CYS A 278 -8.41 -18.88 11.06
C CYS A 278 -9.54 -19.21 10.07
N ALA A 279 -9.53 -18.63 8.86
CA ALA A 279 -10.68 -18.62 7.95
C ALA A 279 -11.04 -20.00 7.36
N ASP A 280 -10.04 -20.80 7.00
CA ASP A 280 -10.21 -22.07 6.27
C ASP A 280 -9.88 -23.32 7.10
N HIS A 281 -9.62 -23.15 8.40
CA HIS A 281 -9.50 -24.28 9.32
C HIS A 281 -10.83 -25.07 9.33
N PRO A 282 -10.83 -26.42 9.39
CA PRO A 282 -12.06 -27.22 9.48
C PRO A 282 -12.96 -26.87 10.67
N MET A 283 -12.40 -26.19 11.67
CA MET A 283 -13.10 -25.64 12.84
C MET A 283 -13.09 -24.10 12.88
N GLY A 284 -12.72 -23.45 11.78
CA GLY A 284 -12.69 -22.00 11.62
C GLY A 284 -14.07 -21.40 11.35
N ALA A 285 -14.16 -20.07 11.43
CA ALA A 285 -15.41 -19.31 11.35
C ALA A 285 -16.27 -19.62 10.11
N GLY A 286 -15.65 -20.08 9.00
CA GLY A 286 -16.34 -20.42 7.76
C GLY A 286 -17.01 -21.80 7.73
N ASN A 287 -16.72 -22.72 8.67
CA ASN A 287 -16.94 -24.15 8.42
C ASN A 287 -17.95 -24.90 9.32
N TYR A 288 -18.66 -24.26 10.28
CA TYR A 288 -19.80 -24.92 10.95
C TYR A 288 -20.79 -23.96 11.64
N TRP A 289 -22.04 -23.93 11.15
CA TRP A 289 -23.28 -23.43 11.80
C TRP A 289 -23.23 -22.14 12.64
N GLY A 290 -22.34 -21.20 12.36
CA GLY A 290 -22.47 -19.75 12.65
C GLY A 290 -22.67 -19.29 14.11
N TRP A 291 -22.67 -20.18 15.10
CA TRP A 291 -23.02 -19.83 16.49
C TRP A 291 -22.11 -20.45 17.56
N GLY A 292 -21.14 -21.30 17.17
CA GLY A 292 -20.26 -21.98 18.11
C GLY A 292 -19.29 -21.06 18.87
N GLU A 293 -18.99 -19.87 18.32
CA GLU A 293 -17.93 -18.98 18.80
C GLU A 293 -18.40 -17.78 19.62
N TYR A 294 -19.72 -17.57 19.77
CA TYR A 294 -20.28 -16.56 20.68
C TYR A 294 -20.57 -17.12 22.08
N LEU A 295 -20.29 -18.40 22.30
CA LEU A 295 -20.61 -19.11 23.53
C LEU A 295 -19.36 -19.21 24.42
N PRO A 296 -19.44 -18.75 25.68
CA PRO A 296 -18.33 -18.83 26.63
C PRO A 296 -17.75 -20.24 26.76
N ASP A 297 -16.50 -20.34 27.21
CA ASP A 297 -15.76 -21.61 27.35
C ASP A 297 -16.43 -22.64 28.29
N TRP A 298 -17.36 -22.21 29.14
CA TRP A 298 -18.15 -23.07 30.02
C TRP A 298 -19.39 -23.69 29.33
N PHE A 299 -19.73 -23.28 28.10
CA PHE A 299 -20.92 -23.76 27.41
C PHE A 299 -20.72 -25.21 26.90
N PRO A 300 -21.62 -26.15 27.24
CA PRO A 300 -21.41 -27.58 26.97
C PRO A 300 -21.19 -27.89 25.49
N ARG A 301 -20.24 -28.78 25.21
CA ARG A 301 -20.01 -29.32 23.85
C ARG A 301 -21.26 -30.11 23.42
N ASN A 302 -21.61 -30.05 22.13
CA ASN A 302 -22.66 -30.91 21.59
C ASN A 302 -22.26 -32.38 21.82
N PRO A 303 -23.02 -33.18 22.58
CA PRO A 303 -22.68 -34.57 22.91
C PRO A 303 -22.67 -35.50 21.69
N PHE A 304 -23.22 -35.07 20.55
CA PHE A 304 -23.14 -35.81 19.29
C PHE A 304 -21.82 -35.60 18.54
N ALA A 305 -20.95 -34.67 18.97
CA ALA A 305 -19.64 -34.43 18.33
C ALA A 305 -18.61 -35.54 18.58
N ASP A 306 -18.83 -36.38 19.59
CA ASP A 306 -17.95 -37.51 19.95
C ASP A 306 -18.48 -38.86 19.44
N MET A 307 -19.58 -38.87 18.67
CA MET A 307 -20.03 -40.08 17.98
C MET A 307 -19.17 -40.32 16.74
N ALA A 308 -18.41 -41.42 16.73
CA ALA A 308 -17.69 -41.88 15.56
C ALA A 308 -18.68 -42.14 14.41
N ILE A 309 -18.62 -41.32 13.36
CA ILE A 309 -19.44 -41.48 12.15
C ILE A 309 -18.77 -42.56 11.29
N ASP A 310 -19.05 -43.83 11.58
CA ASP A 310 -18.65 -44.97 10.74
C ASP A 310 -19.65 -45.26 9.59
N TRP A 311 -20.59 -44.34 9.29
CA TRP A 311 -21.74 -44.66 8.43
C TRP A 311 -22.04 -43.71 7.26
N LEU A 312 -21.03 -43.06 6.66
CA LEU A 312 -21.25 -42.31 5.41
C LEU A 312 -20.17 -42.57 4.35
N TRP A 313 -20.04 -43.85 3.98
CA TRP A 313 -19.61 -44.30 2.66
C TRP A 313 -20.55 -45.45 2.27
N TRP A 314 -21.56 -45.26 1.40
CA TRP A 314 -21.63 -45.72 -0.01
C TRP A 314 -23.14 -45.82 -0.41
N PRO A 315 -23.58 -45.91 -1.70
CA PRO A 315 -22.96 -45.57 -2.99
C PRO A 315 -23.32 -44.18 -3.51
#